data_AF-A0A7S4MVT3-F1
#
_entry.id   AF-A0A7S4MVT3-F1
#
_cell.length_a   1.000
_cell.length_b   1.000
_cell.length_c   1.000
_cell.angle_alpha   90.00
_cell.angle_beta   90.00
_cell.angle_gamma   90.00
#
_symmetry.space_group_name_H-M   'P 1'
#
loop_
_entity.id
_entity.type
_entity.pdbx_description
1 polymer ?
#
loop_
_entity_poly.entity_id
_entity_poly.type
_entity_poly.pdbx_seq_one_letter_code
_entity_poly.pdbx_strand_id
1 'polypeptide(L)'
;LGGLTNIVFKVEGVPGESGSLCLRCPGPGTESYVDRTAEKVNALAASRAGVGPLVTHFGDDGVMLMPLLPGKTMSPASFQSTAGAAARAGKALKKLHASGEKFAAPFELFEQIDKYLSELGSDAQLPDGYHETLARAQGVREALAAQPLPSA
;
A
#
# COMPACT_ATOMS: atom_id res chain seq x y z
N LEU A 1 -4.18 16.95 -1.62
CA LEU A 1 -4.51 15.77 -2.45
C LEU A 1 -5.25 14.77 -1.55
N GLY A 2 -5.90 13.75 -2.11
CA GLY A 2 -6.58 12.74 -1.29
C GLY A 2 -5.59 11.94 -0.43
N GLY A 3 -6.09 11.36 0.66
CA GLY A 3 -5.34 10.50 1.57
C GLY A 3 -6.21 10.11 2.76
N LEU A 4 -6.23 8.82 3.13
CA LEU A 4 -6.99 8.35 4.29
C LEU A 4 -6.18 8.54 5.57
N THR A 5 -4.97 7.98 5.57
CA THR A 5 -4.05 7.97 6.73
C THR A 5 -2.81 8.82 6.50
N ASN A 6 -2.66 9.46 5.33
CA ASN A 6 -1.55 10.35 5.03
C ASN A 6 -2.09 11.73 4.69
N ILE A 7 -1.34 12.76 5.07
CA ILE A 7 -1.61 14.12 4.66
C ILE A 7 -0.76 14.40 3.42
N VAL A 8 -1.41 14.66 2.28
CA VAL A 8 -0.72 14.76 0.99
C VAL A 8 -0.93 16.15 0.39
N PHE A 9 0.16 16.89 0.21
CA PHE A 9 0.17 18.24 -0.34
C PHE A 9 0.66 18.24 -1.79
N LYS A 10 0.04 19.09 -2.62
CA LYS A 10 0.66 19.55 -3.85
C LYS A 10 1.56 20.73 -3.47
N VAL A 11 2.84 20.65 -3.80
CA VAL A 11 3.78 21.75 -3.62
C VAL A 11 4.03 22.33 -5.01
N GLU A 12 3.63 23.58 -5.20
CA GLU A 12 3.92 24.33 -6.41
C GLU A 12 5.31 24.95 -6.27
N GLY A 13 6.12 24.89 -7.34
CA GLY A 13 7.45 25.48 -7.35
C GLY A 13 7.42 27.00 -7.21
N VAL A 14 8.58 27.59 -6.95
CA VAL A 14 8.77 29.06 -7.01
C VAL A 14 8.57 29.50 -8.47
N PRO A 15 7.91 30.66 -8.73
CA PRO A 15 7.80 31.19 -10.09
C PRO A 15 9.17 31.25 -10.79
N GLY A 16 9.33 30.54 -11.90
CA GLY A 16 10.58 30.46 -12.67
C GLY A 16 11.30 29.11 -12.64
N GLU A 17 10.91 28.18 -11.75
CA GLU A 17 11.42 26.81 -11.72
C GLU A 17 10.38 25.79 -12.20
N SER A 18 10.83 24.76 -12.91
CA SER A 18 9.92 23.78 -13.52
C SER A 18 9.66 22.60 -12.57
N GLY A 19 8.40 22.45 -12.15
CA GLY A 19 7.85 21.20 -11.61
C GLY A 19 7.00 21.38 -10.35
N SER A 20 5.80 20.79 -10.32
CA SER A 20 5.07 20.60 -9.06
C SER A 20 5.51 19.30 -8.40
N LEU A 21 5.59 19.30 -7.07
CA LEU A 21 5.91 18.14 -6.27
C LEU A 21 4.68 17.65 -5.50
N CYS A 22 4.73 16.40 -5.09
CA CYS A 22 3.81 15.77 -4.16
C CYS A 22 4.57 15.52 -2.85
N LEU A 23 4.16 16.20 -1.78
CA LEU A 23 4.66 15.99 -0.43
C LEU A 23 3.68 15.10 0.32
N ARG A 24 4.12 13.91 0.73
CA ARG A 24 3.35 12.97 1.53
C ARG A 24 3.92 12.92 2.94
N CYS A 25 3.12 13.34 3.91
CA CYS A 25 3.43 13.23 5.32
C CYS A 25 2.63 12.07 5.93
N PRO A 26 3.23 11.26 6.82
CA PRO A 26 2.47 10.31 7.62
C PRO A 26 1.36 11.00 8.42
N GLY A 27 0.21 10.34 8.55
CA GLY A 27 -0.86 10.84 9.41
C GLY A 27 -0.60 10.52 10.88
N PRO A 28 -1.16 11.32 11.80
CA PRO A 28 -1.02 11.09 13.24
C PRO A 28 -1.49 9.69 13.66
N GLY A 29 -0.75 9.02 14.53
CA GLY A 29 -1.15 7.74 15.12
C GLY A 29 -0.88 6.53 14.23
N THR A 30 -0.14 6.69 13.13
CA THR A 30 0.25 5.59 12.23
C THR A 30 1.56 4.91 12.64
N GLU A 31 2.24 5.42 13.67
CA GLU A 31 3.55 4.97 14.13
C GLU A 31 3.52 3.56 14.74
N SER A 32 2.38 3.14 15.29
CA SER A 32 2.23 1.83 15.95
C SER A 32 2.05 0.66 14.99
N TYR A 33 1.70 0.93 13.72
CA TYR A 33 1.42 -0.13 12.74
C TYR A 33 2.05 0.06 11.36
N VAL A 34 2.73 1.19 11.11
CA VAL A 34 3.48 1.40 9.86
C VAL A 34 4.98 1.52 10.14
N ASP A 35 5.74 0.55 9.65
CA ASP A 35 7.21 0.57 9.67
C ASP A 35 7.74 1.48 8.55
N ARG A 36 8.35 2.62 8.93
CA ARG A 36 8.92 3.61 8.00
C ARG A 36 10.14 3.11 7.25
N THR A 37 10.91 2.22 7.86
CA THR A 37 12.08 1.62 7.21
C THR A 37 11.61 0.68 6.11
N ALA A 38 10.63 -0.17 6.41
CA ALA A 38 10.00 -1.04 5.42
C ALA A 38 9.32 -0.22 4.30
N GLU A 39 8.62 0.84 4.66
CA GLU A 39 7.96 1.74 3.70
C GLU A 39 8.96 2.40 2.74
N LYS A 40 10.11 2.87 3.24
CA LYS A 40 11.19 3.44 2.43
C LYS A 40 11.72 2.44 1.41
N VAL A 41 12.04 1.23 1.87
CA VAL A 41 12.52 0.13 1.01
C VAL A 41 11.50 -0.19 -0.08
N ASN A 42 10.23 -0.36 0.30
CA ASN A 42 9.16 -0.73 -0.60
C ASN A 42 8.84 0.37 -1.63
N ALA A 43 8.83 1.64 -1.20
CA ALA A 43 8.61 2.78 -2.09
C ALA A 43 9.71 2.91 -3.14
N LEU A 44 10.97 2.74 -2.73
CA LEU A 44 12.12 2.76 -3.63
C LEU A 44 12.12 1.56 -4.59
N ALA A 45 11.76 0.38 -4.11
CA ALA A 45 11.57 -0.82 -4.93
C ALA A 45 10.50 -0.61 -6.00
N ALA A 46 9.32 -0.11 -5.62
CA ALA A 46 8.25 0.19 -6.58
C ALA A 46 8.65 1.27 -7.60
N SER A 47 9.45 2.24 -7.17
CA SER A 47 10.03 3.28 -8.04
C SER A 47 10.98 2.69 -9.08
N ARG A 48 11.93 1.83 -8.67
CA ARG A 48 12.85 1.13 -9.59
C ARG A 48 12.14 0.15 -10.53
N ALA A 49 11.09 -0.53 -10.05
CA ALA A 49 10.20 -1.32 -10.91
C ALA A 49 9.43 -0.44 -11.93
N GLY A 50 9.46 0.88 -11.79
CA GLY A 50 8.75 1.83 -12.64
C GLY A 50 7.24 1.67 -12.56
N VAL A 51 6.73 1.33 -11.39
CA VAL A 51 5.29 1.25 -11.06
C VAL A 51 4.91 2.35 -10.06
N GLY A 52 5.83 2.71 -9.17
CA GLY A 52 5.76 3.92 -8.35
C GLY A 52 6.39 5.13 -9.04
N PRO A 53 6.06 6.36 -8.60
CA PRO A 53 6.79 7.56 -9.02
C PRO A 53 8.25 7.53 -8.56
N LEU A 54 9.07 8.42 -9.10
CA LEU A 54 10.39 8.70 -8.56
C LEU A 54 10.27 9.22 -7.12
N VAL A 55 11.05 8.64 -6.20
CA VAL A 55 11.17 9.13 -4.82
C VAL A 55 12.38 10.06 -4.78
N THR A 56 12.16 11.37 -4.68
CA THR A 56 13.24 12.37 -4.63
C THR A 56 13.76 12.56 -3.21
N HIS A 57 12.92 12.32 -2.21
CA HIS A 57 13.31 12.34 -0.80
C HIS A 57 12.45 11.36 0.01
N PHE A 58 13.07 10.72 1.01
CA PHE A 58 12.38 9.92 2.02
C PHE A 58 13.08 10.12 3.37
N GLY A 59 12.45 10.90 4.24
CA GLY A 59 12.91 11.23 5.59
C GLY A 59 12.71 10.07 6.56
N ASP A 60 13.48 10.06 7.64
CA ASP A 60 13.39 9.03 8.68
C ASP A 60 12.07 9.12 9.46
N ASP A 61 11.43 10.28 9.42
CA ASP A 61 10.08 10.55 9.92
C ASP A 61 8.97 10.04 8.99
N GLY A 62 9.32 9.42 7.85
CA GLY A 62 8.37 8.92 6.85
C GLY A 62 7.87 9.97 5.86
N VAL A 63 8.37 11.21 5.92
CA VAL A 63 8.04 12.24 4.93
C VAL A 63 8.64 11.85 3.58
N MET A 64 7.80 11.84 2.55
CA MET A 64 8.19 11.45 1.20
C MET A 64 7.89 12.54 0.19
N LEU A 65 8.86 12.85 -0.67
CA LEU A 65 8.73 13.80 -1.77
C LEU A 65 8.88 13.10 -3.11
N MET A 66 8.00 13.42 -4.04
CA MET A 66 7.93 12.82 -5.37
C MET A 66 7.51 13.88 -6.41
N PRO A 67 7.83 13.71 -7.70
CA PRO A 67 7.22 14.51 -8.75
C PRO A 67 5.70 14.37 -8.72
N LEU A 68 4.96 15.49 -8.87
CA LEU A 68 3.53 15.42 -9.08
C LEU A 68 3.25 14.84 -10.46
N LEU A 69 2.63 13.67 -10.50
CA LEU A 69 2.25 13.04 -11.77
C LEU A 69 0.98 13.71 -12.33
N PRO A 70 0.95 14.08 -13.62
CA PRO A 70 -0.27 14.52 -14.26
C PRO A 70 -1.22 13.32 -14.36
N GLY A 71 -2.48 13.52 -13.97
CA GLY A 71 -3.48 12.47 -14.07
C GLY A 71 -4.62 12.64 -13.09
N LYS A 72 -5.58 11.70 -13.18
CA LYS A 72 -6.73 11.62 -12.29
C LYS A 72 -6.56 10.45 -11.35
N THR A 73 -6.77 10.68 -10.05
CA THR A 73 -6.85 9.60 -9.06
C THR A 73 -8.09 8.77 -9.32
N MET A 74 -7.93 7.44 -9.34
CA MET A 74 -9.04 6.52 -9.58
C MET A 74 -9.92 6.38 -8.33
N SER A 75 -11.22 6.31 -8.56
CA SER A 75 -12.27 5.88 -7.62
C SER A 75 -12.98 4.63 -8.16
N PRO A 76 -13.74 3.88 -7.35
CA PRO A 76 -14.53 2.74 -7.82
C PRO A 76 -15.39 3.07 -9.05
N ALA A 77 -16.11 4.18 -9.01
CA ALA A 77 -16.94 4.65 -10.12
C ALA A 77 -16.12 4.91 -11.40
N SER A 78 -14.99 5.62 -11.28
CA SER A 78 -14.14 5.89 -12.45
C SER A 78 -13.43 4.64 -12.97
N PHE A 79 -13.14 3.66 -12.11
CA PHE A 79 -12.50 2.41 -12.49
C PHE A 79 -13.42 1.54 -13.34
N GLN A 80 -14.72 1.56 -13.01
CA GLN A 80 -15.77 0.90 -13.79
C GLN A 80 -16.03 1.62 -15.12
N SER A 81 -16.13 2.96 -15.10
CA SER A 81 -16.54 3.72 -16.28
C SER A 81 -15.41 4.04 -17.26
N THR A 82 -14.15 4.05 -16.82
CA THR A 82 -13.00 4.37 -17.69
C THR A 82 -12.57 3.13 -18.47
N ALA A 83 -12.78 3.15 -19.79
CA ALA A 83 -12.38 2.07 -20.68
C ALA A 83 -10.90 1.67 -20.48
N GLY A 84 -10.69 0.36 -20.30
CA GLY A 84 -9.36 -0.23 -20.12
C GLY A 84 -8.67 0.05 -18.78
N ALA A 85 -9.33 0.67 -17.80
CA ALA A 85 -8.73 0.94 -16.48
C ALA A 85 -8.26 -0.36 -15.79
N ALA A 86 -9.11 -1.38 -15.75
CA ALA A 86 -8.76 -2.69 -15.18
C ALA A 86 -7.56 -3.33 -15.89
N ALA A 87 -7.53 -3.28 -17.24
CA ALA A 87 -6.41 -3.81 -18.01
C ALA A 87 -5.09 -3.06 -17.73
N ARG A 88 -5.13 -1.74 -17.57
CA ARG A 88 -3.94 -0.93 -17.20
C ARG A 88 -3.47 -1.25 -15.78
N ALA A 89 -4.39 -1.41 -14.82
CA ALA A 89 -4.06 -1.84 -13.46
C ALA A 89 -3.40 -3.22 -13.44
N GLY A 90 -3.97 -4.20 -14.18
CA GLY A 90 -3.39 -5.53 -14.31
C GLY A 90 -1.99 -5.52 -14.93
N LYS A 91 -1.75 -4.66 -15.93
CA LYS A 91 -0.40 -4.47 -16.51
C LYS A 91 0.59 -3.89 -15.50
N ALA A 92 0.18 -2.92 -14.69
CA ALA A 92 1.03 -2.34 -13.64
C ALA A 92 1.38 -3.38 -12.56
N LEU A 93 0.40 -4.16 -12.09
CA LEU A 93 0.61 -5.26 -11.14
C LEU A 93 1.55 -6.33 -11.71
N LYS A 94 1.33 -6.75 -12.96
CA LYS A 94 2.21 -7.71 -13.64
C LYS A 94 3.65 -7.18 -13.71
N LYS A 95 3.84 -5.89 -14.03
CA LYS A 95 5.16 -5.27 -14.08
C LYS A 95 5.85 -5.32 -12.71
N LEU A 96 5.13 -5.02 -11.63
CA LEU A 96 5.68 -5.10 -10.27
C LEU A 96 6.06 -6.55 -9.91
N HIS A 97 5.16 -7.51 -10.11
CA HIS A 97 5.40 -8.92 -9.78
C HIS A 97 6.56 -9.53 -10.58
N ALA A 98 6.80 -9.06 -11.81
CA ALA A 98 7.88 -9.53 -12.67
C ALA A 98 9.18 -8.70 -12.55
N SER A 99 9.22 -7.70 -11.67
CA SER A 99 10.36 -6.77 -11.60
C SER A 99 11.62 -7.35 -10.97
N GLY A 100 11.49 -8.39 -10.13
CA GLY A 100 12.58 -8.92 -9.31
C GLY A 100 12.98 -8.03 -8.13
N GLU A 101 12.28 -6.91 -7.92
CA GLU A 101 12.51 -6.03 -6.77
C GLU A 101 12.11 -6.74 -5.47
N LYS A 102 12.95 -6.59 -4.43
CA LYS A 102 12.69 -7.14 -3.10
C LYS A 102 12.05 -6.09 -2.20
N PHE A 103 10.97 -6.49 -1.55
CA PHE A 103 10.31 -5.70 -0.52
C PHE A 103 10.89 -6.07 0.84
N ALA A 104 10.71 -5.21 1.83
CA ALA A 104 11.35 -5.34 3.14
C ALA A 104 11.00 -6.65 3.87
N ALA A 105 9.78 -7.15 3.65
CA ALA A 105 9.30 -8.38 4.27
C ALA A 105 8.24 -9.07 3.39
N PRO A 106 8.07 -10.39 3.51
CA PRO A 106 6.90 -11.08 2.98
C PRO A 106 5.62 -10.58 3.67
N PHE A 107 4.48 -10.74 2.99
CA PHE A 107 3.17 -10.43 3.56
C PHE A 107 2.52 -11.71 4.09
N GLU A 108 2.58 -11.90 5.41
CA GLU A 108 1.94 -13.03 6.08
C GLU A 108 0.48 -12.71 6.43
N LEU A 109 -0.43 -13.01 5.50
CA LEU A 109 -1.85 -12.64 5.59
C LEU A 109 -2.51 -13.13 6.89
N PHE A 110 -2.32 -14.41 7.22
CA PHE A 110 -2.99 -15.01 8.39
C PHE A 110 -2.37 -14.57 9.71
N GLU A 111 -1.06 -14.33 9.74
CA GLU A 111 -0.42 -13.76 10.93
C GLU A 111 -0.92 -12.34 11.21
N GLN A 112 -1.21 -11.55 10.18
CA GLN A 112 -1.83 -10.24 10.35
C GLN A 112 -3.27 -10.33 10.88
N ILE A 113 -4.06 -11.30 10.41
CA ILE A 113 -5.41 -11.55 10.96
C ILE A 113 -5.31 -11.92 12.44
N ASP A 114 -4.42 -12.85 12.79
CA ASP A 114 -4.19 -13.31 14.16
C ASP A 114 -3.73 -12.13 15.05
N LYS A 115 -2.82 -11.29 14.55
CA LYS A 115 -2.35 -10.08 15.24
C LYS A 115 -3.49 -9.11 15.52
N TYR A 116 -4.26 -8.72 14.52
CA TYR A 116 -5.38 -7.79 14.72
C TYR A 116 -6.40 -8.34 15.71
N LEU A 117 -6.69 -9.64 15.66
CA LEU A 117 -7.56 -10.30 16.62
C LEU A 117 -7.03 -10.23 18.06
N SER A 118 -5.71 -10.39 18.25
CA SER A 118 -5.08 -10.30 19.56
C SER A 118 -5.06 -8.88 20.14
N GLU A 119 -5.08 -7.86 19.28
CA GLU A 119 -5.11 -6.44 19.67
C GLU A 119 -6.52 -5.98 20.04
N LEU A 120 -7.56 -6.73 19.67
CA LEU A 120 -8.93 -6.45 20.11
C LEU A 120 -9.06 -6.74 21.61
N GLY A 121 -9.51 -5.74 22.38
CA GLY A 121 -9.83 -5.93 23.78
C GLY A 121 -10.97 -6.94 23.98
N SER A 122 -11.07 -7.51 25.18
CA SER A 122 -12.13 -8.48 25.55
C SER A 122 -13.55 -7.96 25.35
N ASP A 123 -13.72 -6.64 25.31
CA ASP A 123 -15.02 -5.96 25.24
C ASP A 123 -15.38 -5.53 23.80
N ALA A 124 -14.54 -5.86 22.81
CA ALA A 124 -14.79 -5.52 21.42
C ALA A 124 -16.05 -6.23 20.89
N GLN A 125 -17.01 -5.45 20.40
CA GLN A 125 -18.20 -6.00 19.75
C GLN A 125 -17.86 -6.47 18.34
N LEU A 126 -17.96 -7.77 18.13
CA LEU A 126 -17.77 -8.39 16.82
C LEU A 126 -19.12 -8.50 16.09
N PRO A 127 -19.14 -8.35 14.76
CA PRO A 127 -20.37 -8.57 13.98
C PRO A 127 -20.90 -9.99 14.11
N ASP A 128 -22.22 -10.15 13.96
CA ASP A 128 -22.85 -11.47 13.90
C ASP A 128 -22.20 -12.36 12.83
N GLY A 129 -21.92 -13.62 13.18
CA GLY A 129 -21.28 -14.58 12.28
C GLY A 129 -19.77 -14.40 12.08
N TYR A 130 -19.12 -13.49 12.84
CA TYR A 130 -17.68 -13.27 12.76
C TYR A 130 -16.87 -14.56 12.97
N HIS A 131 -17.12 -15.27 14.09
CA HIS A 131 -16.38 -16.49 14.42
C HIS A 131 -16.62 -17.63 13.42
N GLU A 132 -17.84 -17.74 12.88
CA GLU A 132 -18.13 -18.72 11.82
C GLU A 132 -17.36 -18.43 10.54
N THR A 133 -17.26 -17.15 10.17
CA THR A 133 -16.50 -16.69 9.00
C THR A 133 -15.00 -16.93 9.20
N LEU A 134 -14.49 -16.64 10.40
CA LEU A 134 -13.10 -16.91 10.77
C LEU A 134 -12.78 -18.40 10.71
N ALA A 135 -13.66 -19.27 11.22
CA ALA A 135 -13.50 -20.72 11.13
C ALA A 135 -13.46 -21.20 9.66
N ARG A 136 -14.26 -20.62 8.77
CA ARG A 136 -14.20 -20.92 7.32
C ARG A 136 -12.88 -20.44 6.69
N ALA A 137 -12.34 -19.31 7.13
CA ALA A 137 -11.06 -18.79 6.65
C ALA A 137 -9.88 -19.73 6.99
N GLN A 138 -9.99 -20.54 8.04
CA GLN A 138 -8.98 -21.54 8.38
C GLN A 138 -8.80 -22.59 7.27
N GLY A 139 -9.88 -23.02 6.62
CA GLY A 139 -9.78 -23.92 5.47
C GLY A 139 -9.04 -23.27 4.28
N VAL A 140 -9.15 -21.95 4.12
CA VAL A 140 -8.38 -21.20 3.12
C VAL A 140 -6.89 -21.15 3.50
N ARG A 141 -6.57 -20.96 4.79
CA ARG A 141 -5.20 -21.00 5.32
C ARG A 141 -4.54 -22.32 5.00
N GLU A 142 -5.22 -23.43 5.28
CA GLU A 142 -4.72 -24.78 5.03
C GLU A 142 -4.52 -25.05 3.53
N ALA A 143 -5.48 -24.64 2.70
CA ALA A 143 -5.37 -24.80 1.25
C ALA A 143 -4.17 -24.05 0.65
N LEU A 144 -3.91 -22.82 1.13
CA LEU A 144 -2.75 -22.03 0.69
C LEU A 144 -1.43 -22.60 1.24
N ALA A 145 -1.41 -23.05 2.50
CA ALA A 145 -0.23 -23.65 3.11
C ALA A 145 0.19 -24.97 2.45
N ALA A 146 -0.76 -25.71 1.87
CA ALA A 146 -0.48 -26.93 1.11
C ALA A 146 0.27 -26.68 -0.21
N GLN A 147 0.34 -25.43 -0.68
CA GLN A 147 1.04 -25.02 -1.91
C GLN A 147 1.96 -23.83 -1.60
N PRO A 148 3.07 -24.05 -0.87
CA PRO A 148 3.95 -22.97 -0.48
C PRO A 148 4.54 -22.28 -1.71
N LEU A 149 4.52 -20.94 -1.71
CA LEU A 149 5.17 -20.15 -2.76
C LEU A 149 6.69 -20.24 -2.62
N PRO A 150 7.45 -20.10 -3.72
CA PRO A 150 8.90 -19.99 -3.66
C PRO A 150 9.32 -18.84 -2.74
N SER A 151 10.30 -19.08 -1.87
CA SER A 151 10.93 -17.99 -1.11
C SER A 151 11.74 -17.09 -2.05
N ALA A 152 11.63 -15.77 -1.85
CA ALA A 152 12.23 -14.73 -2.70
C ALA A 152 13.69 -14.41 -2.36
#